data_AF-A0A4S0I0J8-F1
#
_entry.id   AF-A0A4S0I0J8-F1
#
_cell.length_a   1.000
_cell.length_b   1.000
_cell.length_c   1.000
_cell.angle_alpha   90.00
_cell.angle_beta   90.00
_cell.angle_gamma   90.00
#
_symmetry.space_group_name_H-M   'P 1'
#
loop_
_entity.id
_entity.type
_entity.pdbx_description
1 polymer ?
#
loop_
_entity_poly.entity_id
_entity_poly.type
_entity_poly.pdbx_seq_one_letter_code
_entity_poly.pdbx_strand_id
1 'polypeptide(L)'
;EVMRGAFAGVPKGQLEAARAFGMSRWKIFRRIWLPQAFYRALPTLTGETVLQLKSTPLVATISVIDIFAVSSKVRQDTYLTYEPLLLLALIYMA
;
A
#
# COMPACT_ATOMS: atom_id res chain seq x y z
N GLU A 1 11.18 1.27 2.70
CA GLU A 1 11.50 1.88 4.02
C GLU A 1 11.08 1.00 5.19
N VAL A 2 9.84 0.50 5.20
CA VAL A 2 9.29 -0.44 6.21
C VAL A 2 10.16 -1.69 6.41
N MET A 3 10.60 -2.35 5.33
CA MET A 3 11.53 -3.49 5.46
C MET A 3 12.87 -3.08 6.10
N ARG A 4 13.44 -1.93 5.72
CA ARG A 4 14.70 -1.43 6.29
C ARG A 4 14.55 -1.03 7.76
N GLY A 5 13.41 -0.43 8.14
CA GLY A 5 13.05 -0.12 9.52
C GLY A 5 12.77 -1.36 10.37
N ALA A 6 12.16 -2.39 9.78
CA ALA A 6 11.96 -3.68 10.42
C ALA A 6 13.29 -4.40 10.74
N PHE A 7 14.26 -4.31 9.83
CA PHE A 7 15.62 -4.82 10.07
C PHE A 7 16.43 -3.98 11.06
N ALA A 8 16.27 -2.64 11.05
CA ALA A 8 16.93 -1.72 11.98
C ALA A 8 16.33 -1.73 13.39
N GLY A 9 15.09 -2.19 13.55
CA GLY A 9 14.43 -2.31 14.84
C GLY A 9 15.02 -3.39 15.74
N VAL A 10 15.71 -4.39 15.19
CA VAL A 10 16.27 -5.48 16.00
C VAL A 10 17.39 -4.94 16.90
N PRO A 11 17.29 -5.08 18.25
CA PRO A 11 18.27 -4.51 19.16
C PRO A 11 19.66 -5.12 18.89
N LYS A 12 20.65 -4.26 18.68
CA LYS A 12 22.04 -4.66 18.43
C LYS A 12 22.59 -5.59 19.52
N GLY A 13 22.14 -5.41 20.77
CA GLY A 13 22.49 -6.27 21.91
C GLY A 13 22.10 -7.74 21.75
N GLN A 14 21.01 -8.07 21.04
CA GLN A 14 20.68 -9.47 20.74
C GLN A 14 21.62 -10.07 19.70
N LEU A 15 22.06 -9.25 18.74
CA LEU A 15 23.04 -9.66 17.74
C LEU A 15 24.42 -9.88 18.36
N GLU A 16 24.79 -9.04 19.33
CA GLU A 16 26.05 -9.13 20.10
C GLU A 16 26.02 -10.31 21.08
N ALA A 17 24.91 -10.53 21.79
CA ALA A 17 24.74 -11.68 22.69
C ALA A 17 24.80 -13.02 21.92
N ALA A 18 24.14 -13.12 20.76
CA ALA A 18 24.19 -14.32 19.95
C ALA A 18 25.59 -14.58 19.36
N ARG A 19 26.36 -13.52 19.09
CA ARG A 19 27.75 -13.61 18.64
C ARG A 19 28.68 -14.03 19.79
N ALA A 20 28.45 -13.53 21.01
CA ALA A 20 29.16 -13.97 22.22
C ALA A 20 28.86 -15.44 22.58
N PHE A 21 27.65 -15.93 22.28
CA PHE A 21 27.26 -17.33 22.40
C PHE A 21 27.82 -18.25 21.29
N GLY A 22 28.64 -17.74 20.37
CA GLY A 22 29.26 -18.53 19.30
C GLY A 22 28.31 -18.94 18.17
N MET A 23 27.15 -18.29 18.02
CA MET A 23 26.25 -18.60 16.90
C MET A 23 26.81 -18.09 15.55
N SER A 24 26.73 -18.93 14.51
CA SER A 24 27.11 -18.53 13.16
C SER A 24 26.15 -17.46 12.62
N ARG A 25 26.66 -16.56 11.76
CA ARG A 25 25.89 -15.44 11.17
C ARG A 25 24.57 -15.91 10.51
N TRP A 26 24.59 -17.08 9.88
CA TRP A 26 23.39 -17.69 9.27
C TRP A 26 22.34 -18.14 10.30
N LYS A 27 22.77 -18.68 11.44
CA LYS A 27 21.87 -19.12 12.50
C LYS A 27 21.21 -17.92 13.19
N ILE A 28 21.97 -16.83 13.40
CA ILE A 28 21.47 -15.56 13.93
C ILE A 28 20.45 -14.93 12.97
N PHE A 29 20.79 -14.87 11.68
CA PHE A 29 19.91 -14.33 10.65
C PHE A 29 18.56 -15.05 10.64
N ARG A 30 18.57 -16.38 10.49
CA ARG A 30 17.34 -17.16 10.27
C ARG A 30 16.47 -17.31 11.51
N ARG A 31 17.09 -17.42 12.70
CA ARG A 31 16.37 -17.75 13.95
C ARG A 31 16.00 -16.53 14.79
N ILE A 32 16.76 -15.44 14.69
CA ILE A 32 16.58 -14.25 15.52
C ILE A 32 16.15 -13.07 14.66
N TRP A 33 16.96 -12.71 13.67
CA TRP A 33 16.78 -11.46 12.93
C TRP A 33 15.56 -11.49 12.00
N LEU A 34 15.37 -12.57 11.25
CA LEU A 34 14.27 -12.73 10.28
C LEU A 34 12.88 -12.75 10.94
N PRO A 35 12.58 -13.62 11.94
CA PRO A 35 11.26 -13.66 12.55
C PRO A 35 10.91 -12.38 13.33
N GLN A 36 11.91 -11.74 13.97
CA GLN A 36 11.68 -10.47 14.68
C GLN A 36 11.44 -9.30 13.74
N ALA A 37 12.18 -9.20 12.65
CA ALA A 37 11.93 -8.19 11.63
C ALA A 37 10.53 -8.38 11.04
N PHE A 38 10.12 -9.62 10.75
CA PHE A 38 8.80 -9.92 10.21
C PHE A 38 7.67 -9.51 11.17
N TYR A 39 7.79 -9.85 12.46
CA TYR A 39 6.81 -9.45 13.48
C TYR A 39 6.70 -7.93 13.67
N ARG A 40 7.79 -7.19 13.46
CA ARG A 40 7.78 -5.72 13.53
C ARG A 40 7.27 -5.06 12.25
N ALA A 41 7.48 -5.69 11.09
CA ALA A 41 6.96 -5.20 9.82
C ALA A 41 5.44 -5.35 9.72
N LEU A 42 4.87 -6.42 10.29
CA LEU A 42 3.44 -6.71 10.26
C LEU A 42 2.53 -5.55 10.74
N PRO A 43 2.70 -4.99 11.96
CA PRO A 43 1.86 -3.87 12.41
C PRO A 43 2.07 -2.61 11.57
N THR A 44 3.27 -2.35 11.07
CA THR A 44 3.54 -1.21 10.18
C THR A 44 2.81 -1.35 8.85
N LEU A 45 2.84 -2.54 8.24
CA LEU A 45 2.10 -2.83 7.01
C LEU A 45 0.60 -2.68 7.25
N THR A 46 0.06 -3.20 8.36
CA THR A 46 -1.35 -3.02 8.70
C THR A 46 -1.73 -1.54 8.83
N GLY A 47 -0.86 -0.72 9.44
CA GLY A 47 -1.07 0.72 9.55
C GLY A 47 -1.12 1.42 8.18
N GLU A 48 -0.19 1.11 7.28
CA GLU A 48 -0.19 1.64 5.91
C GLU A 48 -1.42 1.19 5.13
N THR A 49 -1.83 -0.07 5.21
CA THR A 49 -3.03 -0.58 4.53
C THR A 49 -4.30 0.11 5.03
N VAL A 50 -4.41 0.37 6.34
CA VAL A 50 -5.56 1.11 6.90
C VAL A 50 -5.56 2.56 6.42
N LEU A 51 -4.39 3.19 6.30
CA LEU A 51 -4.28 4.54 5.78
C LEU A 51 -4.68 4.60 4.30
N GLN A 52 -4.23 3.62 3.50
CA GLN A 52 -4.61 3.49 2.10
C GLN A 52 -6.11 3.21 1.93
N LEU A 53 -6.70 2.34 2.76
CA LEU A 53 -8.15 2.09 2.76
C LEU A 53 -8.97 3.35 3.06
N LYS A 54 -8.42 4.32 3.80
CA LYS A 54 -9.07 5.61 4.05
C LYS A 54 -8.88 6.62 2.91
N SER A 55 -7.76 6.57 2.20
CA SER A 55 -7.48 7.50 1.09
C SER A 55 -8.09 7.05 -0.24
N THR A 56 -8.22 5.74 -0.50
CA THR A 56 -8.81 5.21 -1.74
C THR A 56 -10.24 5.68 -2.00
N PRO A 57 -11.18 5.71 -1.02
CA PRO A 57 -12.55 6.18 -1.25
C PRO A 57 -12.62 7.65 -1.66
N LEU A 58 -11.75 8.49 -1.08
CA LEU A 58 -11.65 9.91 -1.43
C LEU A 58 -11.19 10.08 -2.88
N VAL A 59 -10.14 9.35 -3.28
CA VAL A 59 -9.62 9.39 -4.66
C VAL A 59 -10.63 8.82 -5.66
N ALA A 60 -11.32 7.73 -5.33
CA ALA A 60 -12.37 7.14 -6.15
C ALA A 60 -13.54 8.13 -6.36
N THR A 61 -13.97 8.82 -5.31
CA THR A 61 -15.05 9.81 -5.38
C THR A 61 -14.69 10.99 -6.29
N ILE A 62 -13.47 11.53 -6.15
CA ILE A 62 -12.98 12.62 -7.02
C ILE A 62 -12.92 12.16 -8.48
N SER A 63 -12.41 10.96 -8.73
CA SER A 63 -12.30 10.40 -10.09
C SER A 63 -13.66 10.24 -10.77
N VAL A 64 -14.69 9.81 -10.03
CA VAL A 64 -16.06 9.69 -10.55
C VAL A 64 -16.62 11.06 -10.94
N ILE A 65 -16.42 12.09 -10.11
CA ILE A 65 -16.87 13.45 -10.40
C ILE A 65 -16.17 13.99 -11.65
N ASP A 66 -14.86 13.73 -11.79
CA ASP A 66 -14.05 14.21 -12.90
C ASP A 66 -14.48 13.56 -14.24
N ILE A 67 -14.70 12.24 -14.24
CA ILE A 67 -15.19 11.51 -15.41
C ILE A 67 -16.59 11.97 -15.81
N PHE A 68 -17.46 12.25 -14.83
CA PHE A 68 -18.79 12.80 -15.11
C PHE A 68 -18.76 14.21 -15.68
N ALA A 69 -17.83 15.06 -15.20
CA ALA A 69 -17.61 16.39 -15.74
C ALA A 69 -17.11 16.34 -17.19
N VAL A 70 -16.14 15.47 -17.49
CA VAL A 70 -15.62 15.26 -18.85
C VAL A 70 -16.72 14.74 -19.78
N SER A 71 -17.49 13.73 -19.36
CA SER A 71 -18.62 13.19 -20.13
C SER A 71 -19.69 14.26 -20.41
N SER A 72 -19.99 15.11 -19.42
CA SER A 72 -20.93 16.23 -19.59
C SER A 72 -20.41 17.32 -20.54
N LYS A 73 -19.10 17.58 -20.55
CA LYS A 73 -18.48 18.52 -21.49
C LYS A 73 -18.55 18.01 -22.93
N VAL A 74 -18.19 16.74 -23.16
CA VAL A 74 -18.28 16.12 -24.50
C VAL A 74 -19.71 16.12 -25.02
N ARG A 75 -20.70 15.89 -24.14
CA ARG A 75 -22.12 16.00 -24.47
C ARG A 75 -22.51 17.41 -24.92
N GLN A 76 -21.99 18.45 -24.27
CA GLN A 76 -22.27 19.84 -24.62
C GLN A 76 -21.61 20.25 -25.95
N ASP A 77 -20.38 19.80 -26.20
CA ASP A 77 -19.62 20.17 -27.40
C ASP A 77 -20.14 19.45 -28.66
N THR A 78 -20.58 18.19 -28.51
CA THR A 78 -20.95 17.33 -29.65
C THR A 78 -22.46 17.19 -29.84
N TYR A 79 -23.27 17.62 -28.86
CA TYR A 79 -24.72 17.37 -28.76
C TYR A 79 -25.13 15.88 -28.79
N LEU A 80 -24.17 14.97 -28.78
CA LEU A 80 -24.38 13.52 -28.69
C LEU A 80 -24.48 13.11 -27.22
N THR A 81 -25.68 12.70 -26.81
CA THR A 81 -25.97 12.37 -25.40
C THR A 81 -25.65 10.91 -25.05
N TYR A 82 -25.86 9.98 -25.99
CA TYR A 82 -25.83 8.55 -25.68
C TYR A 82 -24.42 7.97 -25.59
N GLU A 83 -23.50 8.34 -26.49
CA GLU A 83 -22.13 7.79 -26.51
C GLU A 83 -21.33 8.12 -25.24
N PRO A 84 -21.32 9.38 -24.72
CA PRO A 84 -20.56 9.71 -23.52
C PRO A 84 -21.14 9.08 -22.24
N LEU A 85 -22.46 8.88 -22.19
CA LEU A 85 -23.15 8.25 -21.06
C LEU A 85 -22.93 6.74 -21.01
N LEU A 86 -22.95 6.07 -22.17
CA LEU A 86 -22.65 4.63 -22.27
C LEU A 86 -21.20 4.33 -21.86
N LEU A 87 -20.26 5.18 -22.27
CA LEU A 87 -18.85 5.04 -21.92
C LEU A 87 -18.64 5.24 -20.40
N LEU A 88 -19.31 6.24 -19.82
CA LEU A 88 -19.32 6.47 -18.37
C LEU A 88 -19.91 5.29 -17.59
N ALA A 89 -21.02 4.71 -18.07
CA ALA A 89 -21.63 3.53 -17.46
C ALA A 89 -20.71 2.30 -17.50
N LEU A 90 -20.00 2.11 -18.62
CA LEU A 90 -19.02 1.02 -18.77
C LEU A 90 -17.84 1.16 -17.81
N ILE A 91 -17.30 2.39 -17.65
CA ILE A 91 -16.21 2.66 -16.71
C ILE A 91 -16.65 2.44 -15.26
N TYR A 92 -17.90 2.77 -14.93
CA TYR A 92 -18.41 2.61 -13.57
C TYR A 92 -18.77 1.15 -13.22
N MET A 93 -19.08 0.32 -14.22
CA MET A 93 -19.45 -1.09 -14.05
C MET A 93 -18.23 -2.03 -14.01
N ALA A 94 -17.07 -1.57 -14.50
CA ALA A 94 -15.79 -2.30 -14.48
C ALA A 94 -15.05 -2.12 -13.14
#